data_AF-A0AAD7P286-F1
#
_entry.id   AF-A0AAD7P286-F1
#
_cell.length_a   1.000
_cell.length_b   1.000
_cell.length_c   1.000
_cell.angle_alpha   90.00
_cell.angle_beta   90.00
_cell.angle_gamma   90.00
#
_symmetry.space_group_name_H-M   'P 1'
#
loop_
_entity.id
_entity.type
_entity.pdbx_description
1 polymer ?
#
loop_
_entity_poly.entity_id
_entity_poly.type
_entity_poly.pdbx_seq_one_letter_code
_entity_poly.pdbx_strand_id
1 'polypeptide(L)'
;SEIAEDKDNFTKFYEAFGKNLKLSNHEDAQNRSKLTEFLHFFSTKSTEVQMSLKSTITITRMPEIQKLIYYLGESLASVRDSPFLEVL
;
A
#
# COMPACT_ATOMS: atom_id res chain seq x y z
N SER A 1 2.06 9.70 13.79
CA SER A 1 3.12 10.64 13.35
C SER A 1 2.43 11.80 12.69
N GLU A 2 2.69 13.03 13.15
CA GLU A 2 1.93 14.24 12.77
C GLU A 2 1.80 14.43 11.24
N ILE A 3 2.81 14.03 10.46
CA ILE A 3 2.79 14.14 8.99
C ILE A 3 1.79 13.17 8.34
N ALA A 4 1.50 12.02 8.95
CA ALA A 4 0.56 11.02 8.40
C ALA A 4 -0.92 11.34 8.66
N GLU A 5 -1.19 12.32 9.53
CA GLU A 5 -2.55 12.77 9.84
C GLU A 5 -3.03 13.84 8.83
N ASP A 6 -2.09 14.55 8.19
CA ASP A 6 -2.33 15.48 7.09
C ASP A 6 -2.12 14.80 5.73
N LYS A 7 -3.21 14.49 5.04
CA LYS A 7 -3.19 13.76 3.77
C LYS A 7 -2.41 14.47 2.66
N ASP A 8 -2.48 15.80 2.59
CA ASP A 8 -1.85 16.55 1.50
C ASP A 8 -0.35 16.64 1.72
N ASN A 9 0.08 16.88 2.96
CA ASN A 9 1.49 16.89 3.32
C ASN A 9 2.10 15.49 3.26
N PHE A 10 1.34 14.46 3.66
CA PHE A 10 1.78 13.08 3.51
C PHE A 10 1.96 12.68 2.05
N THR A 11 1.06 13.10 1.16
CA THR A 11 1.16 12.79 -0.28
C THR A 11 2.46 13.34 -0.86
N LYS A 12 2.76 14.63 -0.60
CA LYS A 12 4.02 15.25 -1.04
C LYS A 12 5.25 14.57 -0.45
N PHE A 13 5.20 14.21 0.83
CA PHE A 13 6.27 13.46 1.49
C PHE A 13 6.46 12.08 0.84
N TYR A 14 5.37 11.37 0.53
CA TYR A 14 5.42 10.05 -0.06
C TYR A 14 5.91 10.08 -1.51
N GLU A 15 5.55 11.11 -2.28
CA GLU A 15 6.10 11.34 -3.62
C GLU A 15 7.62 11.56 -3.59
N ALA A 16 8.11 12.34 -2.63
CA ALA A 16 9.54 12.64 -2.50
C ALA A 16 10.37 11.50 -1.88
N PHE A 17 9.82 10.81 -0.87
CA PHE A 17 10.57 9.86 -0.04
C PHE A 17 10.07 8.42 -0.10
N GLY A 18 9.00 8.12 -0.85
CA GLY A 18 8.41 6.79 -0.94
C GLY A 18 9.40 5.71 -1.42
N LYS A 19 10.33 6.06 -2.30
CA LYS A 19 11.41 5.15 -2.73
C LYS A 19 12.37 4.83 -1.57
N ASN A 20 12.74 5.83 -0.77
CA ASN A 20 13.61 5.64 0.39
C ASN A 20 12.92 4.80 1.46
N LEU A 21 11.63 5.03 1.72
CA LEU A 21 10.86 4.19 2.66
C LEU A 21 10.84 2.72 2.25
N LYS A 22 10.67 2.42 0.95
CA LYS A 22 10.70 1.05 0.43
C LYS A 22 12.09 0.41 0.60
N LEU A 23 13.15 1.16 0.36
CA LEU A 23 14.53 0.69 0.53
C LEU A 23 14.85 0.44 2.01
N SER A 24 14.55 1.41 2.88
CA SER A 24 14.74 1.26 4.32
C SER A 24 13.94 0.10 4.90
N ASN A 25 12.74 -0.18 4.40
CA ASN A 25 11.95 -1.33 4.83
C ASN A 25 12.60 -2.69 4.46
N HIS A 26 13.35 -2.72 3.36
CA HIS A 26 14.12 -3.90 2.93
C HIS A 26 15.36 -4.10 3.82
N GLU A 27 16.11 -3.04 4.07
CA GLU A 27 17.41 -3.06 4.76
C GLU A 27 17.30 -3.08 6.30
N ASP A 28 16.35 -2.34 6.87
CA ASP A 28 16.15 -2.22 8.32
C ASP A 28 15.09 -3.22 8.81
N ALA A 29 15.54 -4.44 9.09
CA ALA A 29 14.68 -5.49 9.62
C ALA A 29 14.10 -5.18 11.02
N GLN A 30 14.78 -4.36 11.82
CA GLN A 30 14.33 -4.02 13.18
C GLN A 30 13.14 -3.06 13.16
N ASN A 31 13.16 -2.08 12.25
CA ASN A 31 12.08 -1.09 12.11
C ASN A 31 11.06 -1.43 11.01
N ARG A 32 11.24 -2.54 10.29
CA ARG A 32 10.37 -2.99 9.19
C ARG A 32 8.87 -2.90 9.50
N SER A 33 8.45 -3.34 10.68
CA SER A 33 7.02 -3.29 11.07
C SER A 33 6.48 -1.86 11.05
N LYS A 34 7.21 -0.91 11.64
CA LYS A 34 6.84 0.52 11.67
C LYS A 34 6.93 1.16 10.29
N LEU A 35 7.98 0.83 9.51
CA LEU A 35 8.18 1.36 8.17
C LEU A 35 7.08 0.90 7.20
N THR A 36 6.62 -0.34 7.36
CA THR A 36 5.53 -0.91 6.56
C THR A 36 4.21 -0.14 6.75
N GLU A 37 3.97 0.47 7.93
CA GLU A 37 2.77 1.28 8.17
C GLU A 37 2.70 2.55 7.30
N PHE A 38 3.86 3.07 6.87
CA PHE A 38 3.94 4.23 6.00
C PHE A 38 3.84 3.89 4.51
N LEU A 39 3.86 2.61 4.14
CA LEU A 39 3.76 2.20 2.73
C LEU A 39 2.31 2.33 2.24
N HIS A 40 2.16 3.00 1.09
CA HIS A 40 0.88 3.26 0.44
C HIS A 40 0.82 2.56 -0.90
N PHE A 41 -0.32 1.94 -1.18
CA PHE A 41 -0.55 1.11 -2.37
C PHE A 41 -1.89 1.43 -3.01
N PHE A 42 -1.97 1.24 -4.32
CA PHE A 42 -3.24 1.14 -5.01
C PHE A 42 -3.86 -0.23 -4.74
N SER A 43 -5.18 -0.32 -4.79
CA SER A 43 -5.90 -1.58 -4.67
C SER A 43 -6.98 -1.68 -5.74
N THR A 44 -7.49 -2.89 -5.97
CA THR A 44 -8.62 -3.12 -6.89
C THR A 44 -9.88 -2.35 -6.48
N LYS A 45 -10.02 -2.01 -5.19
CA LYS A 45 -11.13 -1.22 -4.65
C LYS A 45 -10.83 0.29 -4.55
N SER A 46 -9.57 0.70 -4.75
CA SER A 46 -9.12 2.09 -4.74
C SER A 46 -8.02 2.28 -5.79
N THR A 47 -8.46 2.58 -7.01
CA THR A 47 -7.59 2.72 -8.19
C THR A 47 -7.04 4.13 -8.37
N GLU A 48 -7.66 5.13 -7.72
CA GLU A 48 -7.32 6.54 -7.90
C GLU A 48 -6.51 7.11 -6.73
N VAL A 49 -6.67 6.54 -5.53
CA VAL A 49 -6.03 7.01 -4.30
C VAL A 49 -5.20 5.87 -3.70
N GLN A 50 -3.93 6.15 -3.43
CA GLN A 50 -3.07 5.23 -2.69
C GLN A 50 -3.48 5.22 -1.21
N MET A 51 -3.54 4.04 -0.63
CA MET A 51 -3.95 3.86 0.76
C MET A 51 -2.87 3.09 1.52
N SER A 52 -2.73 3.39 2.81
CA SER A 52 -1.83 2.61 3.66
C SER A 52 -2.24 1.13 3.70
N LEU A 53 -1.31 0.25 4.05
CA LEU A 53 -1.63 -1.18 4.19
C LEU A 53 -2.78 -1.41 5.18
N LYS A 54 -2.76 -0.69 6.32
CA LYS A 54 -3.82 -0.75 7.34
C LYS A 54 -5.17 -0.25 6.82
N SER A 55 -5.17 0.86 6.08
CA SER A 55 -6.38 1.41 5.46
C SER A 55 -6.92 0.47 4.38
N THR A 56 -6.03 -0.15 3.60
CA THR A 56 -6.39 -1.19 2.62
C THR A 56 -7.10 -2.35 3.29
N ILE A 57 -6.55 -2.90 4.38
CA ILE A 57 -7.17 -3.99 5.17
C ILE A 57 -8.54 -3.58 5.73
N THR A 58 -8.67 -2.33 6.18
CA THR A 58 -9.89 -1.82 6.85
C THR A 58 -11.01 -1.50 5.84
N ILE A 59 -10.67 -0.88 4.71
CA ILE A 59 -11.62 -0.47 3.66
C ILE A 59 -12.04 -1.68 2.80
N THR A 60 -11.13 -2.61 2.54
CA THR A 60 -11.49 -3.80 1.75
C THR A 60 -12.37 -4.78 2.49
N ARG A 61 -12.59 -4.63 3.82
CA ARG A 61 -13.25 -5.63 4.68
C ARG A 61 -12.88 -7.02 4.20
N MET A 62 -11.60 -7.35 4.27
CA MET A 62 -11.13 -8.72 4.02
C MET A 62 -12.19 -9.64 4.65
N PRO A 63 -12.91 -10.44 3.84
CA PRO A 63 -13.93 -11.33 4.37
C PRO A 63 -13.30 -12.12 5.51
N GLU A 64 -14.04 -12.46 6.57
CA GLU A 64 -13.44 -13.12 7.74
C GLU A 64 -12.64 -14.39 7.38
N ILE A 65 -12.94 -14.99 6.22
CA ILE A 65 -12.25 -16.16 5.69
C ILE A 65 -10.91 -15.85 5.00
N GLN A 66 -10.67 -14.60 4.58
CA GLN A 66 -9.46 -14.18 3.89
C GLN A 66 -8.33 -13.93 4.91
N LYS A 67 -7.35 -14.83 4.94
CA LYS A 67 -6.20 -14.78 5.88
C LYS A 67 -4.96 -14.09 5.31
N LEU A 68 -4.95 -13.79 4.01
CA LEU A 68 -3.78 -13.30 3.29
C LEU A 68 -4.09 -12.02 2.53
N ILE A 69 -3.09 -11.13 2.47
CA ILE A 69 -3.12 -9.92 1.63
C ILE A 69 -2.48 -10.29 0.29
N TYR A 70 -3.23 -10.14 -0.79
CA TYR A 70 -2.75 -10.39 -2.15
C TYR A 70 -2.18 -9.10 -2.75
N TYR A 71 -1.05 -9.22 -3.43
CA TYR A 71 -0.40 -8.14 -4.17
C TYR A 71 0.01 -8.66 -5.55
N LEU A 72 -0.16 -7.82 -6.57
CA LEU A 72 0.17 -8.13 -7.96
C LEU A 72 0.75 -6.89 -8.61
N GLY A 73 1.77 -7.07 -9.45
CA GLY A 73 2.06 -6.10 -10.50
C GLY A 73 3.46 -5.54 -10.60
N GLU A 74 3.77 -5.18 -11.84
CA GLU A 74 4.91 -4.35 -12.22
C GLU A 74 4.48 -2.89 -12.47
N SER A 75 3.26 -2.68 -12.99
CA SER A 75 2.67 -1.36 -13.24
C SER A 75 1.17 -1.35 -12.98
N LEU A 76 0.61 -0.18 -12.66
CA LEU A 76 -0.84 -0.03 -12.46
C LEU A 76 -1.65 -0.43 -13.70
N ALA A 77 -1.18 -0.07 -14.90
CA ALA A 77 -1.85 -0.36 -16.16
C ALA A 77 -1.90 -1.87 -16.44
N SER A 78 -0.77 -2.57 -16.26
CA SER A 78 -0.72 -4.02 -16.50
C SER A 78 -1.53 -4.82 -15.47
N VAL A 79 -1.63 -4.33 -14.24
CA VAL A 79 -2.42 -4.97 -13.19
C VAL A 79 -3.91 -4.81 -13.43
N ARG A 80 -4.35 -3.63 -13.90
CA ARG A 80 -5.78 -3.33 -14.06
C ARG A 80 -6.51 -4.30 -14.98
N ASP A 81 -5.85 -4.70 -16.06
CA ASP A 81 -6.40 -5.61 -17.08
C ASP A 81 -5.89 -7.05 -16.91
N SER A 82 -5.35 -7.37 -15.73
CA SER A 82 -4.74 -8.67 -15.48
C SER A 82 -5.80 -9.76 -15.27
N PRO A 83 -5.71 -10.92 -15.95
CA PRO A 83 -6.63 -12.04 -15.75
C PRO A 83 -6.52 -12.64 -14.34
N PHE A 84 -5.43 -12.37 -13.61
CA PHE A 84 -5.29 -12.80 -12.22
C PHE A 84 -6.24 -12.08 -11.25
N LEU A 85 -6.77 -10.90 -11.63
CA LEU A 85 -7.75 -10.19 -10.80
C LEU A 85 -9.15 -10.81 -10.85
N GLU A 86 -9.49 -11.56 -11.89
CA GLU A 86 -10.82 -12.18 -12.04
C GLU A 86 -11.04 -13.37 -11.08
N VAL A 87 -9.94 -13.91 -10.53
CA VAL A 87 -9.93 -15.11 -9.68
C VAL A 87 -9.80 -14.76 -8.18
N LEU A 88 -9.57 -13.49 -7.85
CA LEU A 88 -9.29 -12.96 -6.50
C LEU A 88 -10.55 -12.44 -5.81
#